data_AF-A0A6G1LKI8-F1
#
_entry.id   AF-A0A6G1LKI8-F1
#
_cell.length_a   1.000
_cell.length_b   1.000
_cell.length_c   1.000
_cell.angle_alpha   90.00
_cell.angle_beta   90.00
_cell.angle_gamma   90.00
#
_symmetry.space_group_name_H-M   'P 1'
#
loop_
_entity.id
_entity.type
_entity.pdbx_description
1 polymer ?
#
loop_
_entity_poly.entity_id
_entity_poly.type
_entity_poly.pdbx_seq_one_letter_code
_entity_poly.pdbx_strand_id
1 'polypeptide(L)'
;MAQQPAVVIIARHGPRLDAADQQWHLTTPTPYDPPLTYGGWNQSKALGIRIASLLHAREEEAHDFAHRTTGSQSGRKRKRRHKVVIHTSPFLRCLQTSIAIAAGMAQYQSPSEKSTPSTSATSRTRTPTSLRSGAGSPRLRAMESPNSASLPSILEPKEDLAHLRVDAFLGEWLNPPYFEKITPPPPSAMMVATAKSELMHNETVDIFTPSVLSTRSCQGSLWGGHQKKNVEESALDEWSDVHDALMPKSRSRSNSTTSIGSNDSAAGRRSPFRPEAARHHHLTSTIPKPETTVYVPPTPQYAVSGSETIPRGYVSHAKNACTNVDFQWDSSRPPQNWPDGGEYGEEWSAMHKRFRRGLNHLIHWYSQHDADDRAEDSLGLDQAERHEDEEQEDLVLILVTHGAGSNALIGALTGQPVLLDVGMASLTMAVRRDDAPPVTTYAGHAWRGSLDLGLASVYEMKLVSSSEHLRPGADPTKMPS
;
A
#
# COMPACT_ATOMS: atom_id res chain seq x y z
N MET A 1 8.15 12.93 -24.06
CA MET A 1 7.33 11.90 -24.75
C MET A 1 7.29 10.67 -23.87
N ALA A 2 6.11 10.15 -23.54
CA ALA A 2 5.97 8.92 -22.77
C ALA A 2 6.71 7.78 -23.48
N GLN A 3 7.43 6.96 -22.71
CA GLN A 3 8.10 5.76 -23.20
C GLN A 3 7.41 4.54 -22.60
N GLN A 4 7.55 3.38 -23.24
CA GLN A 4 7.14 2.11 -22.65
C GLN A 4 7.70 1.98 -21.21
N PRO A 5 7.00 1.30 -20.29
CA PRO A 5 7.52 1.04 -18.95
C PRO A 5 8.96 0.52 -18.96
N ALA A 6 9.82 1.05 -18.09
CA ALA A 6 11.20 0.59 -17.98
C ALA A 6 11.26 -0.80 -17.31
N VAL A 7 10.32 -1.07 -16.40
CA VAL A 7 10.21 -2.33 -15.66
C VAL A 7 8.74 -2.77 -15.57
N VAL A 8 8.50 -4.05 -15.85
CA VAL A 8 7.21 -4.71 -15.62
C VAL A 8 7.43 -5.83 -14.61
N ILE A 9 6.72 -5.76 -13.50
CA ILE A 9 6.75 -6.72 -12.40
C ILE A 9 5.43 -7.47 -12.36
N ILE A 10 5.46 -8.79 -12.19
CA ILE A 10 4.27 -9.61 -11.97
C ILE A 10 4.39 -10.24 -10.58
N ALA A 11 3.35 -10.07 -9.78
CA ALA A 11 3.24 -10.63 -8.44
C ALA A 11 1.96 -11.46 -8.29
N ARG A 12 2.09 -12.64 -7.67
CA ARG A 12 0.93 -13.42 -7.22
C ARG A 12 0.51 -12.93 -5.83
N HIS A 13 -0.80 -12.92 -5.55
CA HIS A 13 -1.31 -12.65 -4.20
C HIS A 13 -0.64 -13.53 -3.12
N GLY A 14 -0.61 -13.05 -1.88
CA GLY A 14 -0.10 -13.82 -0.74
C GLY A 14 -1.04 -14.95 -0.26
N PRO A 15 -0.60 -15.77 0.72
CA PRO A 15 -1.43 -16.77 1.39
C PRO A 15 -2.79 -16.25 1.87
N ARG A 16 -3.84 -17.00 1.50
CA ARG A 16 -5.24 -16.66 1.72
C ARG A 16 -5.80 -17.28 2.99
N LEU A 17 -6.81 -16.64 3.57
CA LEU A 17 -7.44 -17.09 4.80
C LEU A 17 -8.23 -18.40 4.64
N ASP A 18 -8.89 -18.61 3.49
CA ASP A 18 -9.62 -19.85 3.19
C ASP A 18 -8.72 -21.09 3.08
N ALA A 19 -7.44 -20.90 2.78
CA ALA A 19 -6.45 -21.97 2.78
C ALA A 19 -5.97 -22.33 4.19
N ALA A 20 -6.01 -21.37 5.12
CA ALA A 20 -5.65 -21.58 6.52
C ALA A 20 -6.83 -22.08 7.36
N ASP A 21 -8.04 -21.61 7.06
CA ASP A 21 -9.31 -22.03 7.65
C ASP A 21 -10.25 -22.55 6.57
N GLN A 22 -10.37 -23.88 6.49
CA GLN A 22 -11.22 -24.55 5.51
C GLN A 22 -12.71 -24.22 5.68
N GLN A 23 -13.14 -23.82 6.88
CA GLN A 23 -14.53 -23.44 7.16
C GLN A 23 -14.81 -21.96 6.90
N TRP A 24 -13.81 -21.17 6.52
CA TRP A 24 -13.94 -19.72 6.33
C TRP A 24 -15.11 -19.36 5.38
N HIS A 25 -15.28 -20.12 4.29
CA HIS A 25 -16.33 -19.91 3.30
C HIS A 25 -17.77 -19.97 3.89
N LEU A 26 -17.96 -20.61 5.04
CA LEU A 26 -19.26 -20.67 5.75
C LEU A 26 -19.55 -19.42 6.58
N THR A 27 -18.54 -18.59 6.84
CA THR A 27 -18.64 -17.42 7.73
C THR A 27 -18.81 -16.10 6.98
N THR A 28 -18.77 -16.13 5.65
CA THR A 28 -18.70 -14.95 4.79
C THR A 28 -19.85 -14.92 3.77
N PRO A 29 -20.36 -13.73 3.42
CA PRO A 29 -21.28 -13.57 2.29
C PRO A 29 -20.58 -13.67 0.91
N THR A 30 -19.25 -13.59 0.87
CA THR A 30 -18.45 -13.55 -0.38
C THR A 30 -17.37 -14.63 -0.38
N PRO A 31 -17.73 -15.92 -0.40
CA PRO A 31 -16.78 -17.03 -0.28
C PRO A 31 -15.78 -17.13 -1.45
N TYR A 32 -16.08 -16.50 -2.59
CA TYR A 32 -15.19 -16.40 -3.76
C TYR A 32 -14.04 -15.41 -3.59
N ASP A 33 -14.08 -14.54 -2.58
CA ASP A 33 -13.10 -13.48 -2.38
C ASP A 33 -12.45 -13.49 -0.98
N PRO A 34 -11.67 -14.54 -0.66
CA PRO A 34 -10.96 -14.62 0.62
C PRO A 34 -9.91 -13.51 0.77
N PRO A 35 -9.79 -12.91 1.97
CA PRO A 35 -8.68 -12.02 2.28
C PRO A 35 -7.37 -12.80 2.44
N LEU A 36 -6.26 -12.08 2.57
CA LEU A 36 -5.00 -12.63 3.01
C LEU A 36 -5.05 -13.01 4.49
N THR A 37 -4.22 -13.97 4.86
CA THR A 37 -3.80 -14.16 6.25
C THR A 37 -2.83 -13.05 6.68
N TYR A 38 -2.61 -12.86 7.98
CA TYR A 38 -1.58 -11.96 8.49
C TYR A 38 -0.17 -12.36 8.03
N GLY A 39 0.09 -13.67 7.95
CA GLY A 39 1.31 -14.21 7.35
C GLY A 39 1.43 -13.81 5.88
N GLY A 40 0.35 -13.94 5.11
CA GLY A 40 0.33 -13.52 3.71
C GLY A 40 0.55 -12.02 3.53
N TRP A 41 -0.04 -11.20 4.39
CA TRP A 41 0.23 -9.76 4.45
C TRP A 41 1.71 -9.44 4.69
N ASN A 42 2.36 -10.13 5.64
CA ASN A 42 3.78 -9.93 5.91
C ASN A 42 4.67 -10.42 4.77
N GLN A 43 4.34 -11.53 4.10
CA GLN A 43 5.05 -11.98 2.91
C GLN A 43 4.95 -10.97 1.77
N SER A 44 3.78 -10.37 1.53
CA SER A 44 3.59 -9.33 0.52
C SER A 44 4.34 -8.03 0.86
N LYS A 45 4.48 -7.66 2.14
CA LYS A 45 5.38 -6.56 2.56
C LYS A 45 6.84 -6.89 2.27
N ALA A 46 7.29 -8.12 2.57
CA ALA A 46 8.65 -8.55 2.27
C ALA A 46 8.93 -8.51 0.75
N LEU A 47 7.94 -8.87 -0.07
CA LEU A 47 7.98 -8.70 -1.52
C LEU A 47 8.15 -7.23 -1.93
N GLY A 48 7.42 -6.30 -1.29
CA GLY A 48 7.60 -4.86 -1.52
C GLY A 48 9.00 -4.37 -1.21
N ILE A 49 9.56 -4.77 -0.06
CA ILE A 49 10.96 -4.46 0.32
C ILE A 49 11.93 -5.01 -0.74
N ARG A 50 11.69 -6.24 -1.21
CA ARG A 50 12.50 -6.88 -2.26
C ARG A 50 12.45 -6.11 -3.57
N ILE A 51 11.27 -5.66 -3.99
CA ILE A 51 11.10 -4.86 -5.22
C ILE A 51 11.89 -3.56 -5.10
N ALA A 52 11.72 -2.81 -4.01
CA ALA A 52 12.46 -1.57 -3.79
C ALA A 52 13.98 -1.79 -3.80
N SER A 53 14.46 -2.87 -3.18
CA SER A 53 15.87 -3.24 -3.22
C SER A 53 16.41 -3.53 -4.62
N LEU A 54 15.63 -4.19 -5.48
CA LEU A 54 16.02 -4.51 -6.86
C LEU A 54 16.04 -3.26 -7.74
N LEU A 55 15.06 -2.38 -7.57
CA LEU A 55 15.00 -1.09 -8.26
C LEU A 55 16.19 -0.20 -7.86
N HIS A 56 16.49 -0.13 -6.56
CA HIS A 56 17.65 0.62 -6.09
C HIS A 56 18.98 0.06 -6.63
N ALA A 57 19.17 -1.26 -6.62
CA ALA A 57 20.38 -1.87 -7.20
C ALA A 57 20.55 -1.54 -8.69
N ARG A 58 19.44 -1.51 -9.44
CA ARG A 58 19.43 -1.12 -10.86
C ARG A 58 19.83 0.35 -11.06
N GLU A 59 19.39 1.27 -10.19
CA GLU A 59 19.81 2.67 -10.25
C GLU A 59 21.33 2.79 -10.08
N GLU A 60 21.89 2.08 -9.11
CA GLU A 60 23.34 2.08 -8.83
C GLU A 60 24.14 1.51 -10.01
N GLU A 61 23.70 0.39 -10.60
CA GLU A 61 24.35 -0.19 -11.80
C GLU A 61 24.37 0.78 -12.99
N ALA A 62 23.25 1.50 -13.22
CA ALA A 62 23.16 2.50 -14.28
C ALA A 62 24.08 3.70 -14.02
N HIS A 63 24.19 4.12 -12.75
CA HIS A 63 25.08 5.21 -12.33
C HIS A 63 26.56 4.83 -12.52
N ASP A 64 26.95 3.62 -12.13
CA ASP A 64 28.31 3.10 -12.32
C ASP A 64 28.71 3.01 -13.80
N PHE A 65 27.79 2.58 -14.67
CA PHE A 65 28.02 2.54 -16.11
C PHE A 65 28.25 3.94 -16.70
N ALA A 66 27.43 4.92 -16.30
CA ALA A 66 27.58 6.31 -16.72
C ALA A 66 28.92 6.92 -16.26
N HIS A 67 29.34 6.61 -15.03
CA HIS A 67 30.61 7.08 -14.49
C HIS A 67 31.83 6.50 -15.25
N ARG A 68 31.79 5.21 -15.61
CA ARG A 68 32.88 4.56 -16.37
C ARG A 68 33.02 5.06 -17.80
N THR A 69 31.92 5.44 -18.44
CA THR A 69 31.89 5.81 -19.87
C THR A 69 32.19 7.29 -20.13
N THR A 70 31.78 8.18 -19.23
CA THR A 70 31.86 9.64 -19.48
C THR A 70 32.95 10.37 -18.71
N GLY A 71 33.60 9.74 -17.72
CA GLY A 71 34.72 10.33 -16.96
C GLY A 71 34.41 11.66 -16.23
N SER A 72 33.13 12.06 -16.19
CA SER A 72 32.69 13.34 -15.64
C SER A 72 32.60 13.26 -14.11
N GLN A 73 33.57 13.86 -13.42
CA GLN A 73 33.60 13.98 -11.96
C GLN A 73 32.74 15.15 -11.41
N SER A 74 31.96 15.86 -12.23
CA SER A 74 31.39 17.16 -11.81
C SER A 74 29.91 17.42 -12.17
N GLY A 75 29.16 16.44 -12.68
CA GLY A 75 27.71 16.59 -12.85
C GLY A 75 26.95 16.21 -11.58
N ARG A 76 26.04 17.06 -11.09
CA ARG A 76 25.07 16.70 -10.04
C ARG A 76 24.53 15.29 -10.31
N LYS A 77 24.65 14.40 -9.31
CA LYS A 77 24.18 13.00 -9.34
C LYS A 77 22.72 12.97 -9.81
N ARG A 78 22.47 12.64 -11.08
CA ARG A 78 21.10 12.43 -11.58
C ARG A 78 20.62 11.08 -11.04
N LYS A 79 19.99 11.09 -9.87
CA LYS A 79 19.27 9.92 -9.36
C LYS A 79 18.12 9.66 -10.33
N ARG A 80 18.04 8.46 -10.92
CA ARG A 80 16.84 8.07 -11.65
C ARG A 80 15.75 7.83 -10.63
N ARG A 81 14.71 8.67 -10.62
CA ARG A 81 13.54 8.45 -9.78
C ARG A 81 12.64 7.43 -10.45
N HIS A 82 12.03 6.56 -9.68
CA HIS A 82 11.08 5.58 -10.19
C HIS A 82 9.65 6.03 -9.93
N LYS A 83 8.84 6.06 -10.99
CA LYS A 83 7.40 6.28 -10.86
C LYS A 83 6.70 4.93 -10.84
N VAL A 84 6.07 4.58 -9.72
CA VAL A 84 5.51 3.25 -9.50
C VAL A 84 4.00 3.27 -9.68
N VAL A 85 3.48 2.42 -10.57
CA VAL A 85 2.05 2.18 -10.73
C VAL A 85 1.75 0.70 -10.53
N ILE A 86 0.86 0.41 -9.58
CA ILE A 86 0.37 -0.92 -9.26
C ILE A 86 -0.99 -1.11 -9.91
N HIS A 87 -1.07 -2.03 -10.87
CA HIS A 87 -2.31 -2.54 -11.42
C HIS A 87 -2.69 -3.84 -10.71
N THR A 88 -3.88 -3.90 -10.14
CA THR A 88 -4.33 -5.03 -9.33
C THR A 88 -5.63 -5.63 -9.83
N SER A 89 -5.72 -6.95 -9.70
CA SER A 89 -7.00 -7.68 -9.76
C SER A 89 -8.01 -7.13 -8.75
N PRO A 90 -9.33 -7.14 -9.06
CA PRO A 90 -10.37 -6.63 -8.17
C PRO A 90 -10.68 -7.53 -6.98
N PHE A 91 -10.00 -8.67 -6.82
CA PHE A 91 -10.18 -9.56 -5.66
C PHE A 91 -9.48 -8.97 -4.42
N LEU A 92 -10.14 -9.05 -3.26
CA LEU A 92 -9.66 -8.54 -1.97
C LEU A 92 -8.24 -8.97 -1.63
N ARG A 93 -7.89 -10.24 -1.84
CA ARG A 93 -6.51 -10.75 -1.65
C ARG A 93 -5.46 -10.00 -2.48
N CYS A 94 -5.81 -9.59 -3.70
CA CYS A 94 -4.91 -8.85 -4.58
C CYS A 94 -4.83 -7.38 -4.17
N LEU A 95 -5.93 -6.77 -3.74
CA LEU A 95 -5.92 -5.41 -3.16
C LEU A 95 -5.01 -5.35 -1.93
N GLN A 96 -5.20 -6.27 -0.98
CA GLN A 96 -4.38 -6.35 0.23
C GLN A 96 -2.91 -6.64 -0.10
N THR A 97 -2.64 -7.51 -1.08
CA THR A 97 -1.27 -7.76 -1.57
C THR A 97 -0.65 -6.48 -2.12
N SER A 98 -1.38 -5.72 -2.94
CA SER A 98 -0.90 -4.48 -3.56
C SER A 98 -0.57 -3.40 -2.53
N ILE A 99 -1.45 -3.22 -1.54
CA ILE A 99 -1.22 -2.28 -0.43
C ILE A 99 -0.02 -2.73 0.42
N ALA A 100 0.12 -4.03 0.67
CA ALA A 100 1.27 -4.57 1.39
C ALA A 100 2.58 -4.38 0.62
N ILE A 101 2.59 -4.57 -0.70
CA ILE A 101 3.75 -4.29 -1.56
C ILE A 101 4.14 -2.81 -1.44
N ALA A 102 3.19 -1.89 -1.62
CA ALA A 102 3.45 -0.46 -1.50
C ALA A 102 3.97 -0.08 -0.10
N ALA A 103 3.40 -0.66 0.95
CA ALA A 103 3.90 -0.50 2.32
C ALA A 103 5.34 -0.99 2.46
N GLY A 104 5.65 -2.20 1.96
CA GLY A 104 7.01 -2.75 1.98
C GLY A 104 8.01 -1.88 1.23
N MET A 105 7.63 -1.32 0.08
CA MET A 105 8.47 -0.38 -0.67
C MET A 105 8.72 0.90 0.14
N ALA A 106 7.71 1.47 0.78
CA ALA A 106 7.83 2.66 1.62
C ALA A 106 8.61 2.42 2.93
N GLN A 107 8.81 1.16 3.35
CA GLN A 107 9.68 0.80 4.48
C GLN A 107 11.14 0.64 4.08
N TYR A 108 11.44 0.48 2.80
CA TYR A 108 12.81 0.23 2.34
C TYR A 108 13.66 1.48 2.57
N GLN A 109 14.82 1.27 3.21
CA GLN A 109 15.82 2.31 3.42
C GLN A 109 17.09 1.90 2.67
N SER A 110 17.64 2.82 1.88
CA SER A 110 18.88 2.56 1.17
C SER A 110 20.05 2.34 2.16
N PRO A 111 20.99 1.42 1.90
CA PRO A 111 22.16 1.23 2.76
C PRO A 111 23.01 2.51 2.94
N SER A 112 22.96 3.44 1.98
CA SER A 112 23.70 4.70 1.96
C SER A 112 23.15 5.75 2.96
N GLU A 113 21.87 5.67 3.32
CA GLU A 113 21.25 6.59 4.30
C GLU A 113 21.58 6.25 5.76
N LYS A 114 22.22 5.10 6.02
CA LYS A 114 22.61 4.69 7.39
C LYS A 114 23.87 5.39 7.92
N SER A 115 24.47 6.33 7.19
CA SER A 115 25.66 7.05 7.62
C SER A 115 25.43 8.55 7.80
N THR A 116 24.99 8.94 9.00
CA THR A 116 25.61 10.02 9.79
C THR A 116 25.05 9.98 11.21
N PRO A 117 25.70 9.30 12.18
CA PRO A 117 25.48 9.65 13.57
C PRO A 117 26.01 11.08 13.76
N SER A 118 25.14 12.01 14.12
CA SER A 118 25.50 13.38 14.47
C SER A 118 26.34 13.36 15.76
N THR A 119 27.65 13.17 15.62
CA THR A 119 28.62 13.43 16.66
C THR A 119 28.75 14.93 16.85
N SER A 120 27.85 15.51 17.65
CA SER A 120 28.04 16.83 18.26
C SER A 120 27.86 16.79 19.78
N ALA A 121 28.39 15.74 20.41
CA ALA A 121 28.75 15.79 21.83
C ALA A 121 30.15 16.40 21.98
N THR A 122 30.26 17.73 21.87
CA THR A 122 31.40 18.44 22.45
C THR A 122 30.88 19.40 23.50
N SER A 123 31.06 18.98 24.73
CA SER A 123 30.91 19.74 25.97
C SER A 123 31.79 21.00 25.95
N ARG A 124 31.19 22.19 25.86
CA ARG A 124 31.81 23.43 26.37
C ARG A 124 30.79 24.31 27.10
N THR A 125 30.90 24.21 28.42
CA THR A 125 30.61 25.19 29.48
C THR A 125 30.16 26.60 29.09
N ARG A 126 29.05 27.03 29.70
CA ARG A 126 28.55 28.41 29.80
C ARG A 126 29.47 29.27 30.70
N THR A 127 29.69 30.55 30.35
CA THR A 127 29.37 31.77 31.15
C THR A 127 29.81 33.09 30.46
N PRO A 128 29.24 34.26 30.84
CA PRO A 128 28.99 35.43 29.97
C PRO A 128 29.78 36.71 30.33
N THR A 129 29.88 37.69 29.41
CA THR A 129 30.24 39.14 29.60
C THR A 129 30.48 39.77 28.21
N SER A 130 30.37 41.05 27.89
CA SER A 130 29.71 42.27 28.38
C SER A 130 29.95 43.35 27.31
N LEU A 131 28.89 44.09 26.93
CA LEU A 131 28.82 45.51 26.50
C LEU A 131 29.83 46.15 25.50
N ARG A 132 29.29 46.75 24.42
CA ARG A 132 29.41 48.17 23.95
C ARG A 132 29.14 48.24 22.42
N SER A 133 28.04 48.84 21.96
CA SER A 133 27.77 50.27 21.69
C SER A 133 28.31 50.78 20.34
N GLY A 134 27.40 51.13 19.42
CA GLY A 134 27.65 51.91 18.20
C GLY A 134 26.32 52.28 17.53
N ALA A 135 25.99 53.56 17.53
CA ALA A 135 24.67 54.13 17.24
C ALA A 135 24.40 54.37 15.74
N GLY A 136 23.13 54.25 15.35
CA GLY A 136 22.56 54.72 14.08
C GLY A 136 21.03 54.77 14.17
N SER A 137 20.46 55.96 14.07
CA SER A 137 19.08 56.35 14.42
C SER A 137 18.04 56.06 13.28
N PRO A 138 16.74 56.43 13.37
CA PRO A 138 15.63 55.48 13.37
C PRO A 138 14.70 55.62 12.15
N ARG A 139 14.01 54.54 11.74
CA ARG A 139 12.84 54.65 10.85
C ARG A 139 11.68 53.75 11.30
N LEU A 140 10.67 54.45 11.80
CA LEU A 140 9.22 54.21 11.87
C LEU A 140 8.71 52.76 11.72
N ARG A 141 8.07 52.28 12.80
CA ARG A 141 7.24 51.07 12.86
C ARG A 141 5.94 51.25 12.07
N ALA A 142 5.61 50.27 11.23
CA ALA A 142 4.23 50.01 10.80
C ALA A 142 3.63 48.95 11.74
N MET A 143 2.36 49.13 12.12
CA MET A 143 1.67 48.32 13.12
C MET A 143 1.51 46.85 12.70
N GLU A 144 1.78 45.96 13.63
CA GLU A 144 1.42 44.54 13.57
C GLU A 144 -0.10 44.40 13.73
N SER A 145 -0.75 43.76 12.75
CA SER A 145 -2.10 43.23 12.89
C SER A 145 -2.02 41.79 13.45
N PRO A 146 -2.97 41.39 14.31
CA PRO A 146 -2.83 40.20 15.15
C PRO A 146 -2.96 38.91 14.34
N ASN A 147 -2.10 37.95 14.69
CA ASN A 147 -2.08 36.54 14.31
C ASN A 147 -3.48 35.98 13.97
N SER A 148 -3.73 35.75 12.68
CA SER A 148 -4.66 34.69 12.29
C SER A 148 -4.01 33.37 12.68
N ALA A 149 -4.72 32.57 13.48
CA ALA A 149 -4.36 31.20 13.74
C ALA A 149 -4.16 30.48 12.41
N SER A 150 -2.92 30.09 12.09
CA SER A 150 -2.62 29.27 10.94
C SER A 150 -3.28 27.92 11.14
N LEU A 151 -4.40 27.71 10.44
CA LEU A 151 -4.93 26.38 10.16
C LEU A 151 -3.76 25.53 9.60
N PRO A 152 -3.64 24.25 10.01
CA PRO A 152 -2.60 23.39 9.46
C PRO A 152 -2.74 23.37 7.94
N SER A 153 -1.62 23.64 7.26
CA SER A 153 -1.51 23.64 5.80
C SER A 153 -2.09 22.34 5.25
N ILE A 154 -3.16 22.48 4.47
CA ILE A 154 -3.78 21.42 3.70
C ILE A 154 -2.83 21.13 2.54
N LEU A 155 -2.39 19.86 2.46
CA LEU A 155 -1.72 19.20 1.32
C LEU A 155 -0.23 19.57 1.11
N GLU A 156 0.66 18.87 1.80
CA GLU A 156 1.95 18.53 1.18
C GLU A 156 1.70 17.49 0.05
N PRO A 157 2.33 17.62 -1.13
CA PRO A 157 2.09 16.72 -2.26
C PRO A 157 2.50 15.28 -1.93
N LYS A 158 1.61 14.32 -2.21
CA LYS A 158 1.84 12.86 -2.12
C LYS A 158 2.73 12.34 -3.27
N GLU A 159 3.80 13.06 -3.62
CA GLU A 159 4.53 12.85 -4.89
C GLU A 159 5.31 11.52 -4.96
N ASP A 160 5.58 10.86 -3.83
CA ASP A 160 6.33 9.59 -3.81
C ASP A 160 5.47 8.33 -3.54
N LEU A 161 4.13 8.45 -3.54
CA LEU A 161 3.26 7.30 -3.31
C LEU A 161 3.06 6.44 -4.57
N ALA A 162 3.01 5.13 -4.39
CA ALA A 162 2.66 4.22 -5.48
C ALA A 162 1.21 4.44 -5.91
N HIS A 163 0.98 4.66 -7.20
CA HIS A 163 -0.37 4.75 -7.77
C HIS A 163 -1.02 3.36 -7.76
N LEU A 164 -2.28 3.26 -7.33
CA LEU A 164 -3.03 2.01 -7.31
C LEU A 164 -4.23 2.09 -8.26
N ARG A 165 -4.23 1.23 -9.28
CA ARG A 165 -5.27 1.09 -10.32
C ARG A 165 -5.86 -0.31 -10.28
N VAL A 166 -7.18 -0.42 -10.42
CA VAL A 166 -7.91 -1.70 -10.37
C VAL A 166 -8.39 -2.08 -11.76
N ASP A 167 -8.01 -3.26 -12.25
CA ASP A 167 -8.31 -3.68 -13.63
C ASP A 167 -9.02 -5.03 -13.68
N ALA A 168 -10.13 -5.06 -14.41
CA ALA A 168 -10.96 -6.26 -14.55
C ALA A 168 -10.18 -7.43 -15.18
N PHE A 169 -9.37 -7.18 -16.21
CA PHE A 169 -8.64 -8.23 -16.93
C PHE A 169 -7.63 -9.00 -16.08
N LEU A 170 -7.21 -8.47 -14.93
CA LEU A 170 -6.36 -9.16 -13.96
C LEU A 170 -7.15 -10.11 -13.04
N GLY A 171 -8.47 -10.24 -13.26
CA GLY A 171 -9.37 -11.14 -12.54
C GLY A 171 -8.98 -12.62 -12.63
N GLU A 172 -9.37 -13.37 -11.59
CA GLU A 172 -9.14 -14.81 -11.45
C GLU A 172 -9.64 -15.62 -12.65
N TRP A 173 -8.99 -16.76 -12.90
CA TRP A 173 -9.49 -17.73 -13.86
C TRP A 173 -10.63 -18.55 -13.24
N LEU A 174 -11.85 -18.38 -13.75
CA LEU A 174 -13.05 -18.97 -13.13
C LEU A 174 -13.31 -20.41 -13.57
N ASN A 175 -12.36 -21.29 -13.26
CA ASN A 175 -12.41 -22.72 -13.56
C ASN A 175 -13.54 -23.43 -12.75
N PRO A 176 -14.52 -24.11 -13.39
CA PRO A 176 -15.68 -24.67 -12.70
C PRO A 176 -15.40 -25.54 -11.46
N PRO A 177 -14.43 -26.48 -11.46
CA PRO A 177 -14.16 -27.32 -10.28
C PRO A 177 -13.73 -26.53 -9.04
N TYR A 178 -13.16 -25.34 -9.21
CA TYR A 178 -12.75 -24.51 -8.09
C TYR A 178 -13.96 -23.87 -7.36
N PHE A 179 -15.01 -23.53 -8.11
CA PHE A 179 -16.22 -22.88 -7.59
C PHE A 179 -17.40 -23.85 -7.47
N GLU A 180 -17.18 -25.16 -7.49
CA GLU A 180 -18.26 -26.14 -7.35
C GLU A 180 -18.90 -26.10 -5.95
N LYS A 181 -18.10 -25.78 -4.92
CA LYS A 181 -18.51 -25.80 -3.51
C LYS A 181 -18.87 -24.43 -2.94
N ILE A 182 -18.69 -23.36 -3.71
CA ILE A 182 -18.92 -21.98 -3.30
C ILE A 182 -19.61 -21.20 -4.42
N THR A 183 -20.33 -20.13 -4.09
CA THR A 183 -20.90 -19.26 -5.14
C THR A 183 -19.77 -18.65 -5.97
N PRO A 184 -19.83 -18.69 -7.33
CA PRO A 184 -18.85 -18.03 -8.17
C PRO A 184 -18.92 -16.50 -7.98
N PRO A 185 -17.83 -15.77 -8.31
CA PRO A 185 -17.83 -14.33 -8.19
C PRO A 185 -18.87 -13.68 -9.13
N PRO A 186 -19.40 -12.51 -8.75
CA PRO A 186 -20.27 -11.72 -9.62
C PRO A 186 -19.49 -11.20 -10.86
N PRO A 187 -20.20 -10.62 -11.84
CA PRO A 187 -19.54 -9.99 -12.98
C PRO A 187 -18.45 -9.00 -12.55
N SER A 188 -17.38 -8.95 -13.32
CA SER A 188 -16.22 -8.08 -13.17
C SER A 188 -16.55 -6.62 -12.80
N ALA A 189 -17.57 -6.01 -13.41
CA ALA A 189 -17.98 -4.65 -13.09
C ALA A 189 -18.39 -4.48 -11.62
N MET A 190 -19.10 -5.48 -11.07
CA MET A 190 -19.44 -5.54 -9.66
C MET A 190 -18.21 -5.82 -8.79
N MET A 191 -17.29 -6.67 -9.25
CA MET A 191 -16.01 -6.91 -8.57
C MET A 191 -15.18 -5.63 -8.47
N VAL A 192 -15.03 -4.87 -9.55
CA VAL A 192 -14.30 -3.59 -9.57
C VAL A 192 -14.99 -2.56 -8.69
N ALA A 193 -16.33 -2.46 -8.73
CA ALA A 193 -17.08 -1.56 -7.86
C ALA A 193 -16.89 -1.91 -6.37
N THR A 194 -16.93 -3.20 -6.03
CA THR A 194 -16.71 -3.69 -4.67
C THR A 194 -15.28 -3.41 -4.21
N ALA A 195 -14.29 -3.66 -5.07
CA ALA A 195 -12.89 -3.35 -4.82
C ALA A 195 -12.65 -1.86 -4.54
N LYS A 196 -13.21 -0.98 -5.36
CA LYS A 196 -13.12 0.47 -5.15
C LYS A 196 -13.83 0.90 -3.86
N SER A 197 -14.98 0.30 -3.56
CA SER A 197 -15.67 0.55 -2.29
C SER A 197 -14.80 0.15 -1.10
N GLU A 198 -14.17 -1.02 -1.12
CA GLU A 198 -13.22 -1.46 -0.10
C GLU A 198 -12.07 -0.46 0.07
N LEU A 199 -11.51 0.04 -1.04
CA LEU A 199 -10.45 1.05 -0.99
C LEU A 199 -10.91 2.41 -0.43
N MET A 200 -12.21 2.72 -0.43
CA MET A 200 -12.76 3.90 0.25
C MET A 200 -12.92 3.68 1.76
N HIS A 201 -13.00 2.44 2.24
CA HIS A 201 -13.15 2.16 3.67
C HIS A 201 -11.91 2.56 4.46
N ASN A 202 -12.12 3.28 5.55
CA ASN A 202 -11.09 3.71 6.48
C ASN A 202 -11.43 3.16 7.86
N GLU A 203 -10.65 2.17 8.29
CA GLU A 203 -10.71 1.65 9.64
C GLU A 203 -9.58 2.24 10.50
N THR A 204 -9.89 2.55 11.75
CA THR A 204 -8.88 2.94 12.74
C THR A 204 -8.11 1.70 13.18
N VAL A 205 -6.79 1.84 13.33
CA VAL A 205 -5.96 0.79 13.93
C VAL A 205 -6.47 0.53 15.35
N ASP A 206 -6.74 -0.74 15.66
CA ASP A 206 -7.14 -1.11 17.01
C ASP A 206 -5.94 -0.98 17.94
N ILE A 207 -6.01 -0.01 18.86
CA ILE A 207 -5.02 0.21 19.91
C ILE A 207 -5.67 -0.37 21.16
N PHE A 208 -5.20 -1.53 21.59
CA PHE A 208 -5.51 -2.07 22.91
C PHE A 208 -5.06 -1.05 23.96
N THR A 209 -6.02 -0.28 24.44
CA THR A 209 -5.83 0.55 25.62
C THR A 209 -6.13 -0.37 26.80
N PRO A 210 -5.14 -0.81 27.59
CA PRO A 210 -5.46 -1.54 28.80
C PRO A 210 -6.41 -0.65 29.60
N SER A 211 -7.58 -1.17 29.93
CA SER A 211 -8.54 -0.47 30.80
C SER A 211 -7.89 -0.30 32.17
N VAL A 212 -7.14 0.78 32.35
CA VAL A 212 -6.81 1.31 33.66
C VAL A 212 -8.07 2.00 34.15
N LEU A 213 -8.91 1.24 34.88
CA LEU A 213 -9.98 1.59 35.84
C LEU A 213 -11.01 0.44 35.83
N SER A 214 -11.06 -0.50 36.77
CA SER A 214 -11.19 -0.29 38.21
C SER A 214 -10.17 -1.11 39.00
N THR A 215 -9.35 -0.41 39.77
CA THR A 215 -8.80 -0.94 41.02
C THR A 215 -9.95 -1.26 41.97
N ARG A 216 -10.59 -2.42 41.81
CA ARG A 216 -11.07 -3.15 42.97
C ARG A 216 -9.82 -3.74 43.61
N SER A 217 -9.55 -3.31 44.84
CA SER A 217 -8.49 -3.84 45.70
C SER A 217 -8.54 -5.37 45.71
N CYS A 218 -7.67 -6.01 44.94
CA CYS A 218 -7.25 -7.38 45.15
C CYS A 218 -5.82 -7.34 45.67
N GLN A 219 -5.68 -7.01 46.96
CA GLN A 219 -4.53 -7.44 47.73
C GLN A 219 -4.55 -8.97 47.78
N GLY A 220 -3.74 -9.59 46.93
CA GLY A 220 -3.45 -11.02 46.98
C GLY A 220 -2.01 -11.22 46.57
N SER A 221 -1.10 -11.19 47.54
CA SER A 221 0.31 -11.55 47.36
C SER A 221 0.41 -12.95 46.76
N LEU A 222 0.77 -13.03 45.47
CA LEU A 222 1.49 -14.19 44.95
C LEU A 222 2.85 -14.20 45.66
N TRP A 223 3.21 -15.30 46.32
CA TRP A 223 4.47 -15.57 47.04
C TRP A 223 4.51 -15.18 48.53
N GLY A 224 3.81 -15.95 49.37
CA GLY A 224 4.00 -15.93 50.82
C GLY A 224 3.51 -17.23 51.47
N GLY A 225 4.41 -17.99 52.09
CA GLY A 225 4.13 -19.30 52.67
C GLY A 225 3.56 -19.29 54.10
N HIS A 226 2.93 -20.42 54.42
CA HIS A 226 2.58 -20.96 55.75
C HIS A 226 1.62 -20.16 56.66
N GLN A 227 0.44 -20.73 56.91
CA GLN A 227 0.06 -21.30 58.22
C GLN A 227 -1.27 -22.07 58.13
N LYS A 228 -1.31 -23.22 58.82
CA LYS A 228 -2.44 -24.14 58.96
C LYS A 228 -3.59 -23.51 59.77
N LYS A 229 -4.83 -23.86 59.43
CA LYS A 229 -5.85 -24.30 60.40
C LYS A 229 -7.00 -25.02 59.68
N ASN A 230 -7.33 -26.20 60.22
CA ASN A 230 -8.50 -27.01 59.89
C ASN A 230 -9.79 -26.26 60.21
N VAL A 231 -10.80 -26.33 59.33
CA VAL A 231 -12.19 -26.68 59.66
C VAL A 231 -12.80 -27.38 58.42
N GLU A 232 -13.60 -28.38 58.71
CA GLU A 232 -14.24 -29.42 57.90
C GLU A 232 -15.42 -28.94 57.01
N GLU A 233 -15.75 -29.79 56.03
CA GLU A 233 -17.05 -30.00 55.35
C GLU A 233 -17.75 -28.83 54.63
N SER A 234 -17.77 -28.88 53.29
CA SER A 234 -18.89 -29.50 52.54
C SER A 234 -18.60 -29.39 51.05
N ALA A 235 -18.65 -30.54 50.38
CA ALA A 235 -18.69 -30.64 48.94
C ALA A 235 -20.11 -30.34 48.43
N LEU A 236 -20.17 -30.01 47.13
CA LEU A 236 -21.31 -30.00 46.22
C LEU A 236 -22.04 -28.66 46.02
N ASP A 237 -22.25 -28.39 44.73
CA ASP A 237 -23.16 -27.42 44.09
C ASP A 237 -22.71 -25.96 43.95
N GLU A 238 -21.99 -25.64 42.85
CA GLU A 238 -22.30 -24.44 42.02
C GLU A 238 -21.52 -24.47 40.68
N TRP A 239 -21.93 -25.32 39.72
CA TRP A 239 -21.51 -25.23 38.31
C TRP A 239 -22.75 -25.07 37.43
N SER A 240 -23.27 -23.84 37.39
CA SER A 240 -24.29 -23.42 36.44
C SER A 240 -24.20 -21.91 36.27
N ASP A 241 -23.46 -21.47 35.25
CA ASP A 241 -23.79 -20.32 34.38
C ASP A 241 -22.57 -19.85 33.59
N VAL A 242 -22.23 -20.58 32.52
CA VAL A 242 -21.51 -20.04 31.35
C VAL A 242 -21.99 -20.77 30.09
N HIS A 243 -23.28 -20.62 29.80
CA HIS A 243 -23.86 -20.99 28.52
C HIS A 243 -24.82 -19.89 28.04
N ASP A 244 -24.30 -18.66 27.90
CA ASP A 244 -24.95 -17.69 27.02
C ASP A 244 -23.99 -16.57 26.61
N ALA A 245 -23.43 -16.68 25.40
CA ALA A 245 -22.98 -15.54 24.58
C ALA A 245 -22.46 -16.07 23.21
N LEU A 246 -23.34 -16.71 22.44
CA LEU A 246 -23.15 -16.88 21.00
C LEU A 246 -24.13 -15.96 20.25
N MET A 247 -23.55 -14.97 19.56
CA MET A 247 -24.07 -14.27 18.37
C MET A 247 -25.28 -13.34 18.53
N PRO A 248 -25.35 -12.29 17.68
CA PRO A 248 -26.52 -12.24 16.81
C PRO A 248 -26.21 -11.90 15.34
N LYS A 249 -26.99 -12.54 14.46
CA LYS A 249 -27.11 -12.27 13.03
C LYS A 249 -28.08 -11.11 12.75
N SER A 250 -27.74 -10.34 11.71
CA SER A 250 -28.61 -9.78 10.66
C SER A 250 -29.76 -8.78 10.98
N ARG A 251 -29.51 -7.54 10.53
CA ARG A 251 -30.37 -6.60 9.77
C ARG A 251 -31.75 -6.19 10.31
N SER A 252 -31.91 -4.87 10.48
CA SER A 252 -33.12 -4.18 10.03
C SER A 252 -32.78 -2.77 9.51
N ARG A 253 -33.26 -2.47 8.30
CA ARG A 253 -33.42 -1.12 7.74
C ARG A 253 -34.74 -0.58 8.30
N SER A 254 -34.76 0.65 8.83
CA SER A 254 -35.88 1.58 8.64
C SER A 254 -35.56 2.97 9.18
N ASN A 255 -35.97 3.96 8.38
CA ASN A 255 -35.95 5.39 8.61
C ASN A 255 -36.46 5.82 9.98
N SER A 256 -35.86 6.89 10.50
CA SER A 256 -36.61 7.94 11.20
C SER A 256 -35.92 9.29 10.92
N THR A 257 -36.63 10.11 10.16
CA THR A 257 -36.41 11.53 9.94
C THR A 257 -36.85 12.33 11.18
N THR A 258 -36.60 13.65 11.12
CA THR A 258 -36.89 14.74 12.10
C THR A 258 -35.69 15.09 12.99
N SER A 259 -35.30 16.36 13.19
CA SER A 259 -35.67 17.63 12.57
C SER A 259 -34.68 18.71 13.05
N ILE A 260 -34.35 19.64 12.16
CA ILE A 260 -34.17 21.10 12.36
C ILE A 260 -33.74 21.59 13.76
N GLY A 261 -32.63 22.32 13.79
CA GLY A 261 -32.25 23.24 14.86
C GLY A 261 -31.18 24.21 14.37
N SER A 262 -31.60 25.46 14.13
CA SER A 262 -30.92 26.53 13.42
C SER A 262 -29.65 27.08 14.08
N ASN A 263 -28.80 27.66 13.23
CA ASN A 263 -27.90 28.76 13.60
C ASN A 263 -28.67 29.84 14.34
N ASP A 264 -28.11 30.35 15.44
CA ASP A 264 -28.18 31.77 15.69
C ASP A 264 -26.93 32.29 16.41
N SER A 265 -26.52 33.48 16.00
CA SER A 265 -25.37 34.21 16.49
C SER A 265 -25.76 35.16 17.63
N ALA A 266 -24.73 35.58 18.36
CA ALA A 266 -24.61 36.85 19.07
C ALA A 266 -25.02 36.96 20.55
N ALA A 267 -24.31 37.91 21.16
CA ALA A 267 -24.52 38.61 22.41
C ALA A 267 -23.91 37.97 23.67
N GLY A 268 -22.78 38.57 24.08
CA GLY A 268 -22.03 38.21 25.26
C GLY A 268 -22.73 38.47 26.59
N ARG A 269 -22.18 37.86 27.64
CA ARG A 269 -22.13 38.41 29.00
C ARG A 269 -20.90 37.83 29.70
N ARG A 270 -20.05 38.74 30.18
CA ARG A 270 -18.93 38.42 31.08
C ARG A 270 -19.49 37.97 32.42
N SER A 271 -18.90 36.94 33.02
CA SER A 271 -18.97 36.71 34.46
C SER A 271 -17.59 36.32 34.99
N PRO A 272 -17.17 36.84 36.17
CA PRO A 272 -15.78 36.87 36.59
C PRO A 272 -15.57 36.01 37.83
N PHE A 273 -15.17 34.75 37.70
CA PHE A 273 -14.64 34.00 38.84
C PHE A 273 -13.55 33.04 38.38
N ARG A 274 -12.31 33.37 38.77
CA ARG A 274 -11.15 32.50 38.80
C ARG A 274 -10.97 32.02 40.25
N PRO A 275 -10.65 30.74 40.46
CA PRO A 275 -9.42 30.41 41.19
C PRO A 275 -8.68 29.29 40.43
N GLU A 276 -7.50 29.52 39.87
CA GLU A 276 -6.18 29.45 40.54
C GLU A 276 -5.91 28.10 41.22
N ALA A 277 -4.84 27.46 40.76
CA ALA A 277 -4.20 26.23 41.24
C ALA A 277 -4.75 24.87 40.74
N ALA A 278 -4.48 24.56 39.47
CA ALA A 278 -4.09 23.21 39.09
C ALA A 278 -2.85 23.29 38.19
N ARG A 279 -1.73 22.79 38.71
CA ARG A 279 -0.44 22.74 38.03
C ARG A 279 -0.58 21.90 36.77
N HIS A 280 -0.52 22.54 35.60
CA HIS A 280 -0.28 21.87 34.34
C HIS A 280 1.14 21.29 34.38
N HIS A 281 1.26 20.01 34.75
CA HIS A 281 2.37 19.19 34.31
C HIS A 281 2.26 19.08 32.79
N HIS A 282 2.95 19.98 32.10
CA HIS A 282 3.24 19.84 30.69
C HIS A 282 4.10 18.58 30.56
N LEU A 283 3.46 17.44 30.32
CA LEU A 283 4.15 16.28 29.78
C LEU A 283 4.66 16.73 28.41
N THR A 284 5.91 17.18 28.38
CA THR A 284 6.68 17.34 27.16
C THR A 284 6.75 15.97 26.51
N SER A 285 5.79 15.72 25.63
CA SER A 285 5.82 14.62 24.69
C SER A 285 7.14 14.69 23.95
N THR A 286 8.06 13.80 24.28
CA THR A 286 9.29 13.56 23.53
C THR A 286 8.98 12.69 22.31
N ILE A 287 7.90 13.00 21.58
CA ILE A 287 7.72 12.46 20.23
C ILE A 287 8.76 13.18 19.37
N PRO A 288 9.80 12.48 18.88
CA PRO A 288 10.67 13.05 17.87
C PRO A 288 9.78 13.45 16.69
N LYS A 289 9.91 14.69 16.21
CA LYS A 289 9.31 15.05 14.92
C LYS A 289 9.80 14.02 13.89
N PRO A 290 8.91 13.32 13.17
CA PRO A 290 9.36 12.37 12.16
C PRO A 290 10.10 13.15 11.08
N GLU A 291 11.35 12.78 10.83
CA GLU A 291 11.96 13.00 9.53
C GLU A 291 11.15 12.14 8.55
N THR A 292 10.24 12.80 7.83
CA THR A 292 9.12 12.23 7.07
C THR A 292 9.58 11.59 5.76
N THR A 293 10.28 10.45 5.81
CA THR A 293 10.57 9.70 4.56
C THR A 293 10.26 8.21 4.63
N VAL A 294 10.17 7.60 5.82
CA VAL A 294 10.03 6.13 5.92
C VAL A 294 8.72 5.75 6.61
N TYR A 295 7.94 4.90 5.96
CA TYR A 295 6.70 4.38 6.52
C TYR A 295 6.97 3.47 7.72
N VAL A 296 6.23 3.66 8.81
CA VAL A 296 6.29 2.83 10.01
C VAL A 296 4.96 2.09 10.18
N PRO A 297 4.92 0.75 10.02
CA PRO A 297 3.69 -0.01 10.18
C PRO A 297 3.30 -0.11 11.66
N PRO A 298 1.99 -0.20 11.95
CA PRO A 298 1.52 -0.49 13.30
C PRO A 298 2.01 -1.87 13.75
N THR A 299 2.31 -1.99 15.05
CA THR A 299 2.74 -3.24 15.68
C THR A 299 1.60 -3.81 16.52
N PRO A 300 1.28 -5.10 16.41
CA PRO A 300 0.14 -5.65 17.13
C PRO A 300 0.48 -5.72 18.62
N GLN A 301 -0.47 -5.29 19.45
CA GLN A 301 -0.29 -5.27 20.91
C GLN A 301 -0.64 -6.61 21.57
N TYR A 302 -1.06 -7.59 20.76
CA TYR A 302 -1.34 -8.96 21.14
C TYR A 302 -0.65 -9.91 20.16
N ALA A 303 -0.50 -11.17 20.54
CA ALA A 303 0.07 -12.19 19.66
C ALA A 303 -0.92 -12.52 18.53
N VAL A 304 -0.48 -12.36 17.27
CA VAL A 304 -1.26 -12.69 16.07
C VAL A 304 -0.57 -13.84 15.37
N SER A 305 -1.29 -14.93 15.11
CA SER A 305 -0.75 -16.05 14.33
C SER A 305 -0.63 -15.68 12.85
N GLY A 306 0.35 -16.25 12.15
CA GLY A 306 0.51 -16.07 10.71
C GLY A 306 -0.70 -16.58 9.90
N SER A 307 -1.49 -17.49 10.46
CA SER A 307 -2.69 -18.08 9.82
C SER A 307 -3.98 -17.29 10.10
N GLU A 308 -3.93 -16.29 10.97
CA GLU A 308 -5.11 -15.48 11.36
C GLU A 308 -5.39 -14.35 10.37
N THR A 309 -6.51 -13.65 10.58
CA THR A 309 -6.86 -12.43 9.84
C THR A 309 -5.83 -11.33 10.06
N ILE A 310 -5.71 -10.43 9.09
CA ILE A 310 -4.93 -9.20 9.27
C ILE A 310 -5.57 -8.38 10.41
N PRO A 311 -4.79 -7.88 11.38
CA PRO A 311 -5.30 -7.00 12.42
C PRO A 311 -6.05 -5.79 11.86
N ARG A 312 -7.14 -5.44 12.53
CA ARG A 312 -8.07 -4.40 12.07
C ARG A 312 -7.36 -3.06 11.90
N GLY A 313 -7.70 -2.35 10.80
CA GLY A 313 -7.10 -1.06 10.47
C GLY A 313 -5.69 -1.09 9.88
N TYR A 314 -5.00 -2.24 9.83
CA TYR A 314 -3.62 -2.30 9.28
C TYR A 314 -3.59 -2.04 7.78
N VAL A 315 -4.55 -2.61 7.06
CA VAL A 315 -4.70 -2.40 5.62
C VAL A 315 -5.04 -0.93 5.34
N SER A 316 -6.00 -0.36 6.06
CA SER A 316 -6.38 1.06 5.91
C SER A 316 -5.23 2.01 6.24
N HIS A 317 -4.47 1.74 7.30
CA HIS A 317 -3.29 2.52 7.67
C HIS A 317 -2.24 2.52 6.57
N ALA A 318 -1.87 1.33 6.07
CA ALA A 318 -0.92 1.19 4.98
C ALA A 318 -1.41 1.86 3.69
N LYS A 319 -2.68 1.65 3.32
CA LYS A 319 -3.31 2.26 2.15
C LYS A 319 -3.20 3.79 2.19
N ASN A 320 -3.61 4.40 3.30
CA ASN A 320 -3.63 5.85 3.44
C ASN A 320 -2.23 6.47 3.42
N ALA A 321 -1.23 5.75 3.94
CA ALA A 321 0.15 6.22 4.06
C ALA A 321 1.03 5.93 2.83
N CYS A 322 0.78 4.83 2.09
CA CYS A 322 1.73 4.30 1.10
C CYS A 322 1.19 4.27 -0.33
N THR A 323 -0.12 4.52 -0.53
CA THR A 323 -0.74 4.41 -1.86
C THR A 323 -1.53 5.66 -2.23
N ASN A 324 -1.49 5.99 -3.52
CA ASN A 324 -2.40 6.95 -4.14
C ASN A 324 -3.41 6.18 -5.01
N VAL A 325 -4.63 5.98 -4.49
CA VAL A 325 -5.66 5.20 -5.19
C VAL A 325 -6.31 6.05 -6.27
N ASP A 326 -6.23 5.60 -7.53
CA ASP A 326 -6.91 6.22 -8.65
C ASP A 326 -8.35 5.69 -8.75
N PHE A 327 -9.27 6.34 -8.03
CA PHE A 327 -10.68 5.96 -8.02
C PHE A 327 -11.38 6.19 -9.38
N GLN A 328 -10.84 7.07 -10.22
CA GLN A 328 -11.43 7.38 -11.52
C GLN A 328 -10.94 6.43 -12.62
N TRP A 329 -9.79 5.77 -12.44
CA TRP A 329 -9.31 4.74 -13.36
C TRP A 329 -10.34 3.64 -13.60
N ASP A 330 -10.73 3.44 -14.85
CA ASP A 330 -11.56 2.30 -15.26
C ASP A 330 -11.12 1.83 -16.65
N SER A 331 -10.29 0.79 -16.67
CA SER A 331 -9.76 0.23 -17.91
C SER A 331 -10.85 -0.39 -18.81
N SER A 332 -12.00 -0.77 -18.25
CA SER A 332 -13.05 -1.49 -18.97
C SER A 332 -13.95 -0.57 -19.81
N ARG A 333 -13.94 0.74 -19.51
CA ARG A 333 -14.78 1.73 -20.18
C ARG A 333 -14.04 2.43 -21.33
N PRO A 334 -14.76 3.09 -22.24
CA PRO A 334 -14.14 4.03 -23.17
C PRO A 334 -13.40 5.15 -22.43
N PRO A 335 -12.26 5.63 -22.95
CA PRO A 335 -11.67 5.27 -24.25
C PRO A 335 -10.86 3.95 -24.27
N GLN A 336 -10.44 3.42 -23.13
CA GLN A 336 -9.51 2.29 -23.04
C GLN A 336 -10.10 0.98 -23.59
N ASN A 337 -11.32 0.60 -23.16
CA ASN A 337 -12.00 -0.64 -23.56
C ASN A 337 -11.12 -1.90 -23.46
N TRP A 338 -10.33 -2.03 -22.39
CA TRP A 338 -9.51 -3.21 -22.15
C TRP A 338 -10.41 -4.43 -21.88
N PRO A 339 -9.87 -5.66 -22.03
CA PRO A 339 -10.63 -6.88 -21.78
C PRO A 339 -11.26 -6.89 -20.40
N ASP A 340 -12.39 -7.60 -20.31
CA ASP A 340 -13.09 -7.77 -19.06
C ASP A 340 -12.40 -8.80 -18.14
N GLY A 341 -12.98 -9.10 -16.96
CA GLY A 341 -12.53 -10.17 -16.07
C GLY A 341 -12.85 -11.57 -16.55
N GLY A 342 -12.45 -12.59 -15.76
CA GLY A 342 -12.76 -13.98 -16.07
C GLY A 342 -14.26 -14.26 -15.98
N GLU A 343 -14.76 -15.11 -16.87
CA GLU A 343 -16.14 -15.60 -16.90
C GLU A 343 -16.21 -17.03 -16.36
N TYR A 344 -17.30 -17.40 -15.70
CA TYR A 344 -17.47 -18.75 -15.16
C TYR A 344 -17.46 -19.78 -16.28
N GLY A 345 -16.55 -20.76 -16.22
CA GLY A 345 -16.34 -21.71 -17.32
C GLY A 345 -15.42 -21.18 -18.42
N GLU A 346 -14.68 -20.09 -18.19
CA GLU A 346 -13.66 -19.61 -19.12
C GLU A 346 -12.62 -20.71 -19.40
N GLU A 347 -12.41 -21.00 -20.68
CA GLU A 347 -11.38 -21.95 -21.11
C GLU A 347 -9.97 -21.40 -20.88
N TRP A 348 -9.01 -22.28 -20.56
CA TRP A 348 -7.61 -21.91 -20.33
C TRP A 348 -7.04 -21.02 -21.45
N SER A 349 -7.31 -21.38 -22.71
CA SER A 349 -6.83 -20.60 -23.87
C SER A 349 -7.49 -19.23 -24.01
N ALA A 350 -8.77 -19.10 -23.60
CA ALA A 350 -9.49 -17.83 -23.57
C ALA A 350 -8.90 -16.90 -22.50
N MET A 351 -8.64 -17.45 -21.31
CA MET A 351 -7.95 -16.74 -20.23
C MET A 351 -6.57 -16.21 -20.67
N HIS A 352 -5.74 -17.03 -21.32
CA HIS A 352 -4.46 -16.57 -21.85
C HIS A 352 -4.61 -15.44 -22.88
N LYS A 353 -5.61 -15.51 -23.76
CA LYS A 353 -5.90 -14.44 -24.73
C LYS A 353 -6.34 -13.16 -24.05
N ARG A 354 -7.17 -13.24 -23.00
CA ARG A 354 -7.64 -12.11 -22.19
C ARG A 354 -6.47 -11.38 -21.52
N PHE A 355 -5.63 -12.12 -20.79
CA PHE A 355 -4.45 -11.55 -20.13
C PHE A 355 -3.44 -10.96 -21.13
N ARG A 356 -3.15 -11.66 -22.24
CA ARG A 356 -2.24 -11.14 -23.28
C ARG A 356 -2.76 -9.86 -23.91
N ARG A 357 -4.06 -9.81 -24.26
CA ARG A 357 -4.70 -8.61 -24.79
C ARG A 357 -4.64 -7.47 -23.77
N GLY A 358 -4.98 -7.72 -22.52
CA GLY A 358 -4.94 -6.71 -21.46
C GLY A 358 -3.54 -6.14 -21.27
N LEU A 359 -2.52 -7.00 -21.20
CA LEU A 359 -1.12 -6.56 -21.11
C LEU A 359 -0.70 -5.72 -22.32
N ASN A 360 -1.08 -6.11 -23.54
CA ASN A 360 -0.74 -5.33 -24.72
C ASN A 360 -1.40 -3.95 -24.71
N HIS A 361 -2.68 -3.84 -24.32
CA HIS A 361 -3.33 -2.53 -24.20
C HIS A 361 -2.70 -1.68 -23.10
N LEU A 362 -2.30 -2.30 -21.99
CA LEU A 362 -1.62 -1.64 -20.87
C LEU A 362 -0.26 -1.06 -21.30
N ILE A 363 0.61 -1.87 -21.91
CA ILE A 363 1.91 -1.38 -22.41
C ILE A 363 1.72 -0.31 -23.50
N HIS A 364 0.72 -0.48 -24.37
CA HIS A 364 0.42 0.53 -25.38
C HIS A 364 -0.04 1.85 -24.77
N TRP A 365 -0.90 1.83 -23.75
CA TRP A 365 -1.40 3.03 -23.07
C TRP A 365 -0.24 3.83 -22.45
N TYR A 366 0.62 3.17 -21.68
CA TYR A 366 1.81 3.81 -21.07
C TYR A 366 2.89 4.22 -22.07
N SER A 367 2.85 3.72 -23.31
CA SER A 367 3.74 4.23 -24.36
C SER A 367 3.33 5.60 -24.91
N GLN A 368 2.13 6.07 -24.57
CA GLN A 368 1.54 7.31 -25.06
C GLN A 368 1.13 8.28 -23.94
N HIS A 369 0.95 7.78 -22.72
CA HIS A 369 0.46 8.52 -21.56
C HIS A 369 1.44 8.38 -20.40
N ASP A 370 1.52 9.41 -19.55
CA ASP A 370 2.24 9.37 -18.29
C ASP A 370 1.41 8.67 -17.19
N ALA A 371 2.06 8.25 -16.10
CA ALA A 371 1.40 7.60 -14.98
C ALA A 371 0.40 8.51 -14.23
N ASP A 372 0.60 9.84 -14.26
CA ASP A 372 -0.35 10.78 -13.67
C ASP A 372 -1.53 11.09 -14.60
N ASP A 373 -1.42 10.77 -15.89
CA ASP A 373 -2.49 11.03 -16.84
C ASP A 373 -3.71 10.19 -16.45
N ARG A 374 -4.86 10.87 -16.33
CA ARG A 374 -6.13 10.20 -16.10
C ARG A 374 -6.60 9.58 -17.41
N ALA A 375 -7.43 8.53 -17.29
CA ALA A 375 -8.07 7.91 -18.44
C ALA A 375 -8.91 8.91 -19.30
N GLU A 376 -9.37 10.02 -18.71
CA GLU A 376 -10.15 11.09 -19.35
C GLU A 376 -9.29 12.23 -19.92
N ASP A 377 -8.01 12.32 -19.57
CA ASP A 377 -7.10 13.39 -20.02
C ASP A 377 -6.63 13.21 -21.47
N SER A 378 -7.15 12.19 -22.16
CA SER A 378 -6.97 11.94 -23.60
C SER A 378 -7.45 13.09 -24.52
N LEU A 379 -8.00 14.18 -23.95
CA LEU A 379 -8.44 15.38 -24.66
C LEU A 379 -7.39 16.51 -24.73
N GLY A 380 -6.19 16.33 -24.16
CA GLY A 380 -4.99 17.09 -24.54
C GLY A 380 -4.98 18.59 -24.21
N LEU A 381 -5.78 19.06 -23.24
CA LEU A 381 -5.86 20.49 -22.91
C LEU A 381 -4.82 20.97 -21.87
N ASP A 382 -4.23 20.07 -21.08
CA ASP A 382 -3.31 20.43 -19.97
C ASP A 382 -1.83 20.08 -20.23
N GLN A 383 -1.45 19.75 -21.47
CA GLN A 383 -0.04 19.46 -21.82
C GLN A 383 0.88 20.68 -21.91
N ALA A 384 0.35 21.91 -21.73
CA ALA A 384 1.07 23.14 -22.08
C ALA A 384 1.89 23.79 -20.94
N GLU A 385 1.83 23.30 -19.69
CA GLU A 385 2.54 23.95 -18.56
C GLU A 385 3.35 22.98 -17.68
N ARG A 386 4.04 21.99 -18.26
CA ARG A 386 5.03 21.20 -17.50
C ARG A 386 6.46 21.65 -17.82
N HIS A 387 7.14 22.14 -16.78
CA HIS A 387 8.49 22.68 -16.80
C HIS A 387 9.51 21.64 -17.33
N GLU A 388 10.39 22.07 -18.23
CA GLU A 388 11.40 21.26 -18.95
C GLU A 388 12.56 20.73 -18.07
N ASP A 389 12.43 20.80 -16.74
CA ASP A 389 13.42 20.34 -15.76
C ASP A 389 13.08 18.99 -15.11
N GLU A 390 12.06 18.26 -15.60
CA GLU A 390 11.71 16.93 -15.08
C GLU A 390 12.89 15.95 -15.27
N GLU A 391 13.48 15.53 -14.14
CA GLU A 391 14.44 14.44 -14.10
C GLU A 391 13.85 13.22 -14.82
N GLN A 392 14.67 12.48 -15.57
CA GLN A 392 14.21 11.31 -16.32
C GLN A 392 13.69 10.24 -15.34
N GLU A 393 12.37 10.15 -15.16
CA GLU A 393 11.74 9.15 -14.30
C GLU A 393 11.54 7.82 -15.05
N ASP A 394 11.98 6.72 -14.45
CA ASP A 394 11.77 5.38 -14.99
C ASP A 394 10.42 4.84 -14.48
N LEU A 395 9.48 4.63 -15.41
CA LEU A 395 8.16 4.06 -15.08
C LEU A 395 8.27 2.57 -14.73
N VAL A 396 7.76 2.19 -13.56
CA VAL A 396 7.67 0.81 -13.06
C VAL A 396 6.22 0.39 -12.92
N LEU A 397 5.83 -0.67 -13.64
CA LEU A 397 4.50 -1.26 -13.50
C LEU A 397 4.56 -2.53 -12.65
N ILE A 398 3.69 -2.63 -11.64
CA ILE A 398 3.53 -3.83 -10.82
C ILE A 398 2.13 -4.40 -11.07
N LEU A 399 2.06 -5.63 -11.60
CA LEU A 399 0.82 -6.33 -11.91
C LEU A 399 0.55 -7.39 -10.84
N VAL A 400 -0.51 -7.20 -10.03
CA VAL A 400 -0.88 -8.11 -8.95
C VAL A 400 -2.10 -8.95 -9.36
N THR A 401 -1.92 -10.27 -9.44
CA THR A 401 -2.96 -11.20 -9.89
C THR A 401 -2.84 -12.57 -9.21
N HIS A 402 -3.44 -13.60 -9.82
CA HIS A 402 -3.56 -14.98 -9.35
C HIS A 402 -2.57 -15.89 -10.07
N GLY A 403 -2.39 -17.13 -9.60
CA GLY A 403 -1.39 -18.05 -10.16
C GLY A 403 -1.57 -18.32 -11.67
N ALA A 404 -2.81 -18.54 -12.12
CA ALA A 404 -3.11 -18.73 -13.55
C ALA A 404 -2.86 -17.45 -14.37
N GLY A 405 -3.28 -16.30 -13.84
CA GLY A 405 -3.02 -15.00 -14.47
C GLY A 405 -1.54 -14.66 -14.57
N SER A 406 -0.75 -14.96 -13.54
CA SER A 406 0.71 -14.80 -13.57
C SER A 406 1.35 -15.65 -14.67
N ASN A 407 0.93 -16.91 -14.84
CA ASN A 407 1.38 -17.75 -15.96
C ASN A 407 1.06 -17.14 -17.32
N ALA A 408 -0.17 -16.63 -17.48
CA ALA A 408 -0.58 -16.00 -18.74
C ALA A 408 0.24 -14.73 -19.05
N LEU A 409 0.55 -13.91 -18.04
CA LEU A 409 1.38 -12.72 -18.19
C LEU A 409 2.85 -13.07 -18.49
N ILE A 410 3.43 -14.07 -17.80
CA ILE A 410 4.78 -14.56 -18.10
C ILE A 410 4.84 -15.09 -19.55
N GLY A 411 3.83 -15.87 -19.96
CA GLY A 411 3.75 -16.37 -21.33
C GLY A 411 3.56 -15.26 -22.38
N ALA A 412 2.88 -14.16 -22.02
CA ALA A 412 2.75 -12.99 -22.89
C ALA A 412 4.08 -12.23 -23.05
N LEU A 413 4.85 -12.07 -21.97
CA LEU A 413 6.16 -11.40 -22.00
C LEU A 413 7.25 -12.25 -22.68
N THR A 414 7.18 -13.58 -22.57
CA THR A 414 8.17 -14.49 -23.18
C THR A 414 7.82 -14.89 -24.62
N GLY A 415 6.59 -14.63 -25.07
CA GLY A 415 6.10 -15.08 -26.38
C GLY A 415 5.90 -16.60 -26.47
N GLN A 416 5.99 -17.33 -25.35
CA GLN A 416 5.89 -18.78 -25.30
C GLN A 416 4.78 -19.22 -24.32
N PRO A 417 4.12 -20.36 -24.56
CA PRO A 417 3.23 -20.93 -23.54
C PRO A 417 4.07 -21.37 -22.34
N VAL A 418 3.68 -20.90 -21.15
CA VAL A 418 4.39 -21.18 -19.90
C VAL A 418 3.43 -21.88 -18.93
N LEU A 419 3.90 -22.97 -18.35
CA LEU A 419 3.22 -23.75 -17.30
C LEU A 419 4.15 -23.85 -16.10
N LEU A 420 4.31 -22.74 -15.38
CA LEU A 420 5.10 -22.68 -14.16
C LEU A 420 4.19 -22.78 -12.94
N ASP A 421 4.68 -23.42 -11.89
CA ASP A 421 4.07 -23.27 -10.58
C ASP A 421 4.50 -21.92 -9.97
N VAL A 422 3.61 -20.94 -10.05
CA VAL A 422 3.87 -19.59 -9.58
C VAL A 422 3.55 -19.50 -8.10
N GLY A 423 4.57 -19.45 -7.23
CA GLY A 423 4.39 -19.37 -5.77
C GLY A 423 3.60 -18.13 -5.30
N MET A 424 2.92 -18.21 -4.16
CA MET A 424 2.26 -17.05 -3.55
C MET A 424 3.28 -15.99 -3.14
N ALA A 425 2.94 -14.70 -3.27
CA ALA A 425 3.87 -13.58 -3.07
C ALA A 425 5.19 -13.71 -3.86
N SER A 426 5.19 -14.43 -5.00
CA SER A 426 6.37 -14.54 -5.86
C SER A 426 6.59 -13.28 -6.69
N LEU A 427 7.83 -13.09 -7.13
CA LEU A 427 8.29 -11.99 -7.95
C LEU A 427 8.72 -12.48 -9.33
N THR A 428 8.12 -11.91 -10.37
CA THR A 428 8.65 -11.96 -11.73
C THR A 428 8.98 -10.55 -12.17
N MET A 429 10.15 -10.34 -12.77
CA MET A 429 10.62 -9.03 -13.20
C MET A 429 11.09 -9.10 -14.65
N ALA A 430 10.52 -8.24 -15.50
CA ALA A 430 10.90 -8.02 -16.87
C ALA A 430 11.38 -6.59 -17.06
N VAL A 431 12.45 -6.42 -17.82
CA VAL A 431 13.14 -5.14 -18.01
C VAL A 431 13.10 -4.78 -19.48
N ARG A 432 12.72 -3.53 -19.79
CA ARG A 432 12.77 -3.04 -21.17
C ARG A 432 14.21 -3.08 -21.67
N ARG A 433 14.41 -3.60 -22.86
CA ARG A 433 15.72 -3.65 -23.52
C ARG A 433 16.13 -2.26 -24.00
N ASP A 434 17.44 -2.00 -24.05
CA ASP A 434 17.95 -0.71 -24.56
C ASP A 434 17.71 -0.55 -26.07
N ASP A 435 17.65 -1.66 -26.80
CA ASP A 435 17.36 -1.74 -28.24
C ASP A 435 15.87 -1.95 -28.55
N ALA A 436 14.99 -1.76 -27.56
CA ALA A 436 13.56 -2.00 -27.72
C ALA A 436 12.96 -1.15 -28.86
N PRO A 437 12.21 -1.75 -29.79
CA PRO A 437 11.56 -1.00 -30.85
C PRO A 437 10.50 -0.06 -30.26
N PRO A 438 10.33 1.17 -30.80
CA PRO A 438 9.25 2.05 -30.39
C PRO A 438 7.88 1.42 -30.74
N VAL A 439 6.87 1.60 -29.88
CA VAL A 439 5.51 0.99 -30.06
C VAL A 439 4.78 1.51 -31.32
N THR A 440 5.31 2.52 -32.01
CA THR A 440 4.62 3.24 -33.09
C THR A 440 4.52 2.50 -34.44
N THR A 441 5.03 1.27 -34.60
CA THR A 441 5.11 0.61 -35.92
C THR A 441 4.06 -0.47 -36.24
N TYR A 442 3.05 -0.71 -35.40
CA TYR A 442 1.99 -1.71 -35.72
C TYR A 442 0.59 -1.14 -35.99
N ALA A 443 0.39 0.17 -35.86
CA ALA A 443 -0.91 0.81 -36.10
C ALA A 443 -1.28 0.98 -37.58
N GLY A 444 -0.40 0.61 -38.52
CA GLY A 444 -0.63 0.80 -39.96
C GLY A 444 -1.61 -0.17 -40.63
N HIS A 445 -1.81 -1.39 -40.10
CA HIS A 445 -2.62 -2.41 -40.79
C HIS A 445 -3.44 -3.37 -39.91
N ALA A 446 -3.43 -3.24 -38.57
CA ALA A 446 -4.15 -4.18 -37.70
C ALA A 446 -5.53 -3.65 -37.29
N TRP A 447 -6.50 -3.68 -38.20
CA TRP A 447 -7.91 -3.58 -37.82
C TRP A 447 -8.30 -4.77 -36.94
N ARG A 448 -8.78 -4.49 -35.72
CA ARG A 448 -9.62 -5.33 -34.84
C ARG A 448 -9.27 -6.83 -34.81
N GLY A 449 -8.37 -7.25 -33.90
CA GLY A 449 -8.42 -8.65 -33.43
C GLY A 449 -7.20 -9.20 -32.71
N SER A 450 -6.00 -8.71 -33.02
CA SER A 450 -4.76 -9.28 -32.49
C SER A 450 -3.62 -8.26 -32.49
N LEU A 451 -3.65 -7.31 -31.56
CA LEU A 451 -2.42 -6.61 -31.17
C LEU A 451 -1.54 -7.66 -30.48
N ASP A 452 -0.61 -8.26 -31.21
CA ASP A 452 0.56 -8.90 -30.60
C ASP A 452 1.72 -7.92 -30.75
N LEU A 453 2.04 -7.22 -29.66
CA LEU A 453 3.12 -6.23 -29.66
C LEU A 453 4.52 -6.87 -29.71
N GLY A 454 4.60 -8.21 -29.74
CA GLY A 454 5.88 -8.91 -29.72
C GLY A 454 6.67 -8.54 -28.47
N LEU A 455 6.02 -8.52 -27.30
CA LEU A 455 6.60 -8.03 -26.04
C LEU A 455 7.92 -8.72 -25.66
N ALA A 456 8.15 -9.95 -26.12
CA ALA A 456 9.42 -10.67 -25.96
C ALA A 456 10.62 -9.99 -26.65
N SER A 457 10.37 -9.18 -27.68
CA SER A 457 11.39 -8.33 -28.32
C SER A 457 11.62 -7.01 -27.59
N VAL A 458 10.70 -6.61 -26.72
CA VAL A 458 10.74 -5.33 -25.98
C VAL A 458 11.29 -5.53 -24.57
N TYR A 459 10.94 -6.64 -23.92
CA TYR A 459 11.29 -6.93 -22.54
C TYR A 459 12.16 -8.18 -22.42
N GLU A 460 13.15 -8.11 -21.54
CA GLU A 460 13.99 -9.22 -21.12
C GLU A 460 13.57 -9.67 -19.71
N MET A 461 13.30 -10.96 -19.53
CA MET A 461 12.99 -11.53 -18.21
C MET A 461 14.26 -11.62 -17.37
N LYS A 462 14.30 -10.94 -16.22
CA LYS A 462 15.42 -10.99 -15.26
C LYS A 462 15.15 -11.94 -14.10
N LEU A 463 13.92 -12.00 -13.63
CA LEU A 463 13.48 -12.91 -12.58
C LEU A 463 12.17 -13.55 -13.01
N VAL A 464 12.01 -14.86 -12.77
CA VAL A 464 10.79 -15.59 -13.08
C VAL A 464 10.35 -16.35 -11.85
N SER A 465 9.16 -16.01 -11.33
CA SER A 465 8.53 -16.65 -10.17
C SER A 465 9.46 -16.85 -8.96
N SER A 466 10.31 -15.86 -8.66
CA SER A 466 11.24 -15.90 -7.53
C SER A 466 10.53 -15.76 -6.19
N SER A 467 10.86 -16.65 -5.25
CA SER A 467 10.41 -16.64 -3.85
C SER A 467 11.56 -16.50 -2.85
N GLU A 468 12.73 -16.03 -3.31
CA GLU A 468 13.95 -16.00 -2.50
C GLU A 468 13.83 -15.14 -1.24
N HIS A 469 13.08 -14.04 -1.34
CA HIS A 469 12.79 -13.13 -0.23
C HIS A 469 11.90 -13.74 0.87
N LEU A 470 11.36 -14.94 0.63
CA LEU A 470 10.54 -15.69 1.57
C LEU A 470 11.30 -16.88 2.20
N ARG A 471 12.56 -17.13 1.81
CA ARG A 471 13.35 -18.22 2.39
C ARG A 471 13.60 -17.95 3.88
N PRO A 472 13.60 -18.98 4.74
CA PRO A 472 13.94 -18.81 6.16
C PRO A 472 15.30 -18.11 6.32
N GLY A 473 15.33 -17.04 7.11
CA GLY A 473 16.54 -16.23 7.33
C GLY A 473 16.96 -15.33 6.16
N ALA A 474 16.16 -15.27 5.08
CA ALA A 474 16.41 -14.32 4.00
C ALA A 474 16.21 -12.88 4.46
N ASP A 475 17.11 -12.01 4.00
CA ASP A 475 16.96 -10.58 4.12
C ASP A 475 16.43 -10.05 2.78
N PRO A 476 15.18 -9.54 2.71
CA PRO A 476 14.59 -9.06 1.46
C PRO A 476 15.36 -7.87 0.86
N THR A 477 16.21 -7.19 1.63
CA THR A 477 17.05 -6.07 1.17
C THR A 477 18.36 -6.51 0.50
N LYS A 478 18.72 -7.79 0.55
CA LYS A 478 19.98 -8.30 -0.02
C LYS A 478 19.77 -8.89 -1.39
N MET A 479 20.54 -8.46 -2.38
CA MET A 479 20.54 -9.02 -3.74
C MET A 479 20.82 -10.53 -3.74
N PRO A 480 20.31 -11.29 -4.74
CA PRO A 480 20.68 -12.69 -4.90
C PRO A 480 22.20 -12.78 -5.05
N SER A 481 22.83 -13.72 -4.34
CA SER A 481 24.27 -13.99 -4.42
C SER A 481 24.63 -14.77 -5.68
#